data_AF-A0A8S4BCF1-F1
#
_entry.id   AF-A0A8S4BCF1-F1
#
_cell.length_a   1.000
_cell.length_b   1.000
_cell.length_c   1.000
_cell.angle_alpha   90.00
_cell.angle_beta   90.00
_cell.angle_gamma   90.00
#
_symmetry.space_group_name_H-M   'P 1'
#
loop_
_entity.id
_entity.type
_entity.pdbx_description
1 polymer ?
#
loop_
_entity_poly.entity_id
_entity_poly.type
_entity_poly.pdbx_seq_one_letter_code
_entity_poly.pdbx_strand_id
1 'polypeptide(L)'
;VSRAVDLCAAPGSWSQVLSRKLRGNEEKGERGEKVKIVAVDLQAMAPLSGVTQIQGDITKVSTAQEIICHFEGEPADLVVCDGAPDVTGLHDVDEYIQAQLLLAALNITTHVLKPGGAFVA
;
A
#
# COMPACT_ATOMS: atom_id res chain seq x y z
N VAL A 1 -0.72 -8.46 11.35
CA VAL A 1 -1.16 -7.62 10.21
C VAL A 1 -2.68 -7.50 10.25
N SER A 2 -3.18 -6.53 11.00
CA SER A 2 -4.55 -6.03 10.97
C SER A 2 -4.65 -4.78 10.09
N ARG A 3 -3.57 -4.02 9.91
CA ARG A 3 -3.51 -2.83 9.03
C ARG A 3 -2.46 -3.01 7.94
N ALA A 4 -2.87 -2.96 6.68
CA ALA A 4 -1.97 -3.10 5.53
C ALA A 4 -2.17 -1.95 4.52
N VAL A 5 -1.07 -1.50 3.92
CA VAL A 5 -1.05 -0.50 2.84
C VAL A 5 -0.48 -1.13 1.58
N ASP A 6 -1.12 -0.90 0.43
CA ASP A 6 -0.68 -1.28 -0.91
C ASP A 6 -0.39 -0.01 -1.71
N LEU A 7 0.87 0.27 -2.00
CA LEU A 7 1.33 1.45 -2.74
C LEU A 7 1.51 1.12 -4.21
N CYS A 8 1.19 2.09 -5.09
CA CYS A 8 1.20 1.90 -6.54
C CYS A 8 0.33 0.68 -6.93
N ALA A 9 -0.85 0.61 -6.33
CA ALA A 9 -1.66 -0.59 -6.31
C ALA A 9 -2.37 -0.90 -7.63
N ALA A 10 -2.51 0.06 -8.56
CA ALA A 10 -3.28 -0.16 -9.79
C ALA A 10 -2.64 -1.27 -10.64
N PRO A 11 -3.42 -2.25 -11.16
CA PRO A 11 -4.89 -2.33 -11.19
C PRO A 11 -5.55 -2.98 -9.95
N GLY A 12 -4.79 -3.42 -8.95
CA GLY A 12 -5.28 -3.89 -7.65
C GLY A 12 -5.05 -5.37 -7.34
N SER A 13 -4.11 -6.04 -8.03
CA SER A 13 -3.83 -7.47 -7.85
C SER A 13 -3.34 -7.79 -6.43
N TRP A 14 -2.38 -7.03 -5.90
CA TRP A 14 -1.87 -7.17 -4.53
C TRP A 14 -2.94 -6.86 -3.50
N SER A 15 -3.73 -5.81 -3.70
CA SER A 15 -4.91 -5.50 -2.89
C SER A 15 -5.90 -6.66 -2.80
N GLN A 16 -6.14 -7.41 -3.89
CA GLN A 16 -6.97 -8.61 -3.86
C GLN A 16 -6.34 -9.74 -3.05
N VAL A 17 -5.02 -9.95 -3.18
CA VAL A 17 -4.29 -10.95 -2.39
C VAL A 17 -4.36 -10.61 -0.90
N LEU A 18 -4.11 -9.35 -0.53
CA LEU A 18 -4.21 -8.85 0.84
C LEU A 18 -5.62 -9.06 1.41
N SER A 19 -6.66 -8.67 0.66
CA SER A 19 -8.06 -8.83 1.09
C SER A 19 -8.39 -10.30 1.35
N ARG A 20 -8.06 -11.21 0.43
CA ARG A 20 -8.32 -12.66 0.57
C ARG A 20 -7.55 -13.28 1.74
N LYS A 21 -6.27 -12.93 1.91
CA LYS A 21 -5.39 -13.54 2.92
C LYS A 21 -5.64 -13.00 4.33
N LEU A 22 -5.85 -11.70 4.47
CA LEU A 22 -6.01 -11.07 5.79
C LEU A 22 -7.43 -11.21 6.31
N ARG A 23 -8.46 -10.99 5.47
CA ARG A 23 -9.86 -11.07 5.88
C ARG A 23 -10.40 -12.51 5.93
N GLY A 24 -9.85 -13.43 5.12
CA GLY A 24 -10.20 -14.85 5.20
C GLY A 24 -9.90 -15.49 6.56
N ASN A 25 -9.03 -14.89 7.36
CA ASN A 25 -8.76 -15.32 8.73
C ASN A 25 -9.72 -14.69 9.76
N GLU A 26 -10.36 -13.56 9.41
CA GLU A 26 -11.36 -12.88 10.24
C GLU A 26 -12.68 -13.67 10.23
N GLU A 27 -13.12 -14.15 9.07
CA GLU A 27 -14.34 -14.96 8.90
C GLU A 27 -14.27 -16.33 9.62
N LYS A 28 -13.07 -16.82 9.92
CA LYS A 28 -12.85 -18.05 10.68
C LYS A 28 -12.92 -17.86 12.21
N GLY A 29 -13.15 -16.63 12.68
CA GLY A 29 -13.22 -16.32 14.11
C GLY A 29 -11.85 -16.40 14.83
N GLU A 30 -10.76 -16.48 14.08
CA GLU A 30 -9.40 -16.64 14.61
C GLU A 30 -8.77 -15.30 15.04
N ARG A 31 -9.42 -14.16 14.74
CA ARG A 31 -8.92 -12.82 15.06
C ARG A 31 -10.01 -11.93 15.66
N GLY A 32 -9.64 -11.19 16.71
CA GLY A 32 -10.51 -10.21 17.37
C GLY A 32 -10.44 -8.78 16.81
N GLU A 33 -9.45 -8.45 15.96
CA GLU A 33 -9.25 -7.09 15.44
C GLU A 33 -9.62 -7.01 13.95
N LYS A 34 -10.45 -6.02 13.60
CA LYS A 34 -10.96 -5.82 12.24
C LYS A 34 -9.83 -5.47 11.27
N VAL A 35 -9.75 -6.19 10.15
CA VAL A 35 -8.73 -5.95 9.14
C VAL A 35 -9.06 -4.69 8.34
N LYS A 36 -8.07 -3.79 8.19
CA LYS A 36 -8.14 -2.57 7.37
C LYS A 36 -7.05 -2.61 6.31
N ILE A 37 -7.43 -2.42 5.06
CA ILE A 37 -6.52 -2.40 3.91
C ILE A 37 -6.74 -1.08 3.17
N VAL A 38 -5.66 -0.35 2.93
CA VAL A 38 -5.67 0.90 2.16
C VAL A 38 -4.78 0.71 0.93
N ALA A 39 -5.32 0.97 -0.25
CA ALA A 39 -4.60 0.91 -1.51
C ALA A 39 -4.47 2.31 -2.10
N VAL A 40 -3.28 2.66 -2.56
CA VAL A 40 -2.94 4.00 -3.03
C VAL A 40 -2.36 3.92 -4.42
N ASP A 41 -2.94 4.69 -5.35
CA ASP A 41 -2.39 4.84 -6.69
C ASP A 41 -2.75 6.22 -7.28
N LEU A 42 -1.97 6.70 -8.24
CA LEU A 42 -2.33 7.88 -9.04
C LEU A 42 -3.52 7.59 -9.96
N GLN A 43 -3.63 6.36 -10.43
CA GLN A 43 -4.68 5.86 -11.30
C GLN A 43 -5.88 5.39 -10.49
N ALA A 44 -7.08 5.61 -11.05
CA ALA A 44 -8.29 5.05 -10.46
C ALA A 44 -8.31 3.51 -10.63
N MET A 45 -8.74 2.80 -9.59
CA MET A 45 -8.94 1.35 -9.62
C MET A 45 -10.42 1.00 -9.60
N ALA A 46 -10.76 -0.20 -10.08
CA ALA A 46 -12.09 -0.76 -9.87
C ALA A 46 -12.30 -1.03 -8.36
N PRO A 47 -13.50 -0.76 -7.80
CA PRO A 47 -13.76 -0.99 -6.38
C PRO A 47 -13.49 -2.43 -5.96
N LEU A 48 -12.73 -2.62 -4.87
CA LEU A 48 -12.40 -3.93 -4.29
C LEU A 48 -13.04 -4.08 -2.91
N SER A 49 -13.71 -5.20 -2.67
CA SER A 49 -14.38 -5.46 -1.38
C SER A 49 -13.39 -5.54 -0.22
N GLY A 50 -13.63 -4.74 0.82
CA GLY A 50 -12.80 -4.68 2.02
C GLY A 50 -11.46 -3.95 1.83
N VAL A 51 -11.31 -3.20 0.75
CA VAL A 51 -10.14 -2.36 0.48
C VAL A 51 -10.61 -0.92 0.30
N THR A 52 -10.07 -0.01 1.10
CA THR A 52 -10.22 1.42 0.89
C THR A 52 -9.23 1.86 -0.18
N GLN A 53 -9.70 2.55 -1.21
CA GLN A 53 -8.87 3.01 -2.33
C GLN A 53 -8.73 4.53 -2.26
N ILE A 54 -7.48 4.99 -2.22
CA ILE A 54 -7.10 6.40 -2.27
C ILE A 54 -6.48 6.65 -3.63
N GLN A 55 -7.08 7.56 -4.40
CA GLN A 55 -6.44 8.08 -5.60
C GLN A 55 -5.51 9.23 -5.20
N GLY A 56 -4.22 8.94 -5.06
CA GLY A 56 -3.27 9.83 -4.42
C GLY A 56 -1.83 9.65 -4.90
N ASP A 57 -1.03 10.67 -4.62
CA ASP A 57 0.39 10.71 -4.94
C ASP A 57 1.20 10.37 -3.68
N ILE A 58 1.96 9.29 -3.73
CA ILE A 58 2.74 8.80 -2.59
C ILE A 58 3.84 9.77 -2.15
N THR A 59 4.21 10.76 -2.98
CA THR A 59 5.18 11.80 -2.62
C THR A 59 4.56 12.91 -1.76
N LYS A 60 3.22 12.97 -1.66
CA LYS A 60 2.52 14.03 -0.93
C LYS A 60 2.24 13.62 0.51
N VAL A 61 2.52 14.56 1.43
CA VAL A 61 2.21 14.42 2.86
C VAL A 61 0.70 14.23 3.09
N SER A 62 -0.14 14.84 2.26
CA SER A 62 -1.60 14.67 2.33
C SER A 62 -2.03 13.22 2.19
N THR A 63 -1.36 12.45 1.33
CA THR A 63 -1.67 11.04 1.11
C THR A 63 -1.28 10.20 2.31
N ALA A 64 -0.13 10.48 2.94
CA ALA A 64 0.25 9.83 4.21
C ALA A 64 -0.77 10.11 5.33
N GLN A 65 -1.25 11.35 5.44
CA GLN A 65 -2.27 11.74 6.42
C GLN A 65 -3.59 11.03 6.17
N GLU A 66 -4.02 10.92 4.91
CA GLU A 66 -5.25 10.22 4.54
C GLU A 66 -5.20 8.73 4.90
N ILE A 67 -4.06 8.06 4.65
CA ILE A 67 -3.84 6.67 5.07
C ILE A 67 -4.00 6.52 6.59
N ILE A 68 -3.34 7.39 7.37
CA ILE A 68 -3.40 7.35 8.84
C ILE A 68 -4.81 7.62 9.35
N CYS A 69 -5.54 8.55 8.73
CA CYS A 69 -6.95 8.83 9.05
C CYS A 69 -7.82 7.58 8.86
N HIS A 70 -7.62 6.81 7.79
CA HIS A 70 -8.34 5.56 7.57
C HIS A 70 -8.01 4.47 8.61
N PHE A 71 -6.82 4.53 9.21
CA PHE A 71 -6.43 3.67 10.31
C PHE A 71 -6.80 4.23 11.69
N GLU A 72 -7.60 5.29 11.78
CA GLU A 72 -8.02 5.93 13.04
C GLU A 72 -6.82 6.41 13.89
N GLY A 73 -5.75 6.85 13.22
CA GLY A 73 -4.53 7.34 13.88
C GLY A 73 -3.49 6.25 14.17
N GLU A 74 -3.83 4.98 13.98
CA GLU A 74 -2.90 3.87 14.21
C GLU A 74 -1.99 3.61 13.00
N PRO A 75 -0.72 3.26 13.21
CA PRO A 75 0.20 2.95 12.11
C PRO A 75 -0.07 1.57 11.48
N ALA A 76 0.38 1.41 10.24
CA ALA A 76 0.31 0.17 9.47
C ALA A 76 1.26 -0.91 10.03
N ASP A 77 0.88 -2.17 9.90
CA ASP A 77 1.75 -3.31 10.22
C ASP A 77 2.58 -3.77 9.03
N LEU A 78 2.06 -3.56 7.81
CA LEU A 78 2.62 -3.99 6.55
C LEU A 78 2.40 -2.91 5.50
N VAL A 79 3.45 -2.55 4.79
CA VAL A 79 3.36 -1.75 3.56
C VAL A 79 3.97 -2.57 2.43
N VAL A 80 3.24 -2.71 1.33
CA VAL A 80 3.72 -3.34 0.09
C VAL A 80 3.73 -2.32 -1.04
N CYS A 81 4.66 -2.45 -1.97
CA CYS A 81 4.73 -1.65 -3.20
C CYS A 81 5.11 -2.59 -4.35
N ASP A 82 4.23 -2.76 -5.33
CA ASP A 82 4.52 -3.52 -6.57
C ASP A 82 4.64 -2.58 -7.77
N GLY A 83 4.92 -1.30 -7.51
CA GLY A 83 5.01 -0.27 -8.52
C GLY A 83 6.24 -0.44 -9.40
N ALA A 84 6.03 -0.36 -10.72
CA ALA A 84 7.09 -0.21 -11.70
C ALA A 84 6.66 0.81 -12.77
N PRO A 85 7.58 1.68 -13.24
CA PRO A 85 7.32 2.56 -14.37
C PRO A 85 7.26 1.77 -15.68
N ASP A 86 6.72 2.39 -16.71
CA ASP A 86 6.82 1.85 -18.07
C ASP A 86 8.29 1.79 -18.50
N VAL A 87 8.74 0.61 -18.89
CA VAL A 87 10.13 0.37 -19.33
C VAL A 87 10.39 1.01 -20.68
N THR A 88 11.43 1.82 -20.77
CA THR A 88 11.82 2.52 -22.00
C THR A 88 12.75 1.67 -22.88
N GLY A 89 13.40 0.65 -22.30
CA GLY A 89 14.42 -0.16 -22.95
C GLY A 89 15.84 0.40 -22.79
N LEU A 90 15.98 1.56 -22.14
CA LEU A 90 17.27 2.13 -21.75
C LEU A 90 17.52 1.74 -20.29
N HIS A 91 18.26 0.65 -20.08
CA HIS A 91 18.43 0.04 -18.75
C HIS A 91 18.87 1.03 -17.67
N ASP A 92 19.85 1.90 -17.95
CA ASP A 92 20.34 2.88 -16.98
C ASP A 92 19.23 3.86 -16.52
N VAL A 93 18.34 4.24 -17.45
CA VAL A 93 17.22 5.14 -17.17
C VAL A 93 16.11 4.40 -16.42
N ASP A 94 15.80 3.18 -16.86
CA ASP A 94 14.75 2.36 -16.25
C ASP A 94 15.10 2.02 -14.79
N GLU A 95 16.36 1.66 -14.52
CA GLU A 95 16.87 1.40 -13.16
C GLU A 95 16.81 2.66 -12.29
N TYR A 96 17.20 3.81 -12.84
CA TYR A 96 17.16 5.08 -12.12
C TYR A 96 15.71 5.47 -11.75
N ILE A 97 14.75 5.33 -12.66
CA ILE A 97 13.35 5.67 -12.40
C ILE A 97 12.75 4.70 -11.37
N GLN A 98 13.05 3.40 -11.46
CA GLN A 98 12.64 2.42 -10.45
C GLN A 98 13.20 2.78 -9.07
N ALA A 99 14.47 3.19 -8.98
CA ALA A 99 15.07 3.63 -7.73
C ALA A 99 14.40 4.88 -7.14
N GLN A 100 13.97 5.84 -7.98
CA GLN A 100 13.20 7.00 -7.52
C GLN A 100 11.83 6.60 -6.96
N LEU A 101 11.14 5.66 -7.61
CA LEU A 101 9.86 5.15 -7.13
C LEU A 101 10.01 4.43 -5.78
N LEU A 102 11.03 3.58 -5.65
CA LEU A 102 11.35 2.90 -4.40
C LEU A 102 11.67 3.89 -3.27
N LEU A 103 12.43 4.95 -3.56
CA LEU A 103 12.74 6.00 -2.59
C LEU A 103 11.48 6.73 -2.13
N ALA A 104 10.57 7.06 -3.04
CA ALA A 104 9.29 7.68 -2.71
C ALA A 104 8.41 6.74 -1.84
N ALA A 105 8.32 5.46 -2.20
CA ALA A 105 7.60 4.45 -1.45
C ALA A 105 8.18 4.25 -0.04
N LEU A 106 9.51 4.21 0.09
CA LEU A 106 10.18 4.13 1.39
C LEU A 106 9.91 5.37 2.24
N ASN A 107 9.95 6.57 1.62
CA ASN A 107 9.70 7.82 2.34
C ASN A 107 8.31 7.86 2.97
N ILE A 108 7.25 7.58 2.21
CA ILE A 108 5.89 7.51 2.78
C ILE A 108 5.77 6.41 3.82
N THR A 109 6.43 5.27 3.62
CA THR A 109 6.46 4.15 4.57
C THR A 109 6.99 4.59 5.93
N THR A 110 8.01 5.46 6.00
CA THR A 110 8.53 5.98 7.29
C THR A 110 7.49 6.76 8.10
N HIS A 111 6.46 7.31 7.46
CA HIS A 111 5.39 8.05 8.11
C HIS A 111 4.24 7.16 8.56
N VAL A 112 3.97 6.07 7.83
CA VAL A 112 2.77 5.24 8.05
C VAL A 112 3.05 3.90 8.72
N LEU A 113 4.27 3.37 8.64
CA LEU A 113 4.62 2.06 9.17
C LEU A 113 5.02 2.13 10.65
N LYS A 114 4.54 1.18 11.44
CA LYS A 114 4.92 1.08 12.86
C LYS A 114 6.34 0.58 13.04
N PRO A 115 7.00 0.87 14.18
CA PRO A 115 8.24 0.20 14.56
C PRO A 115 8.08 -1.33 14.58
N GLY A 116 8.99 -2.04 13.91
CA GLY A 116 8.92 -3.50 13.75
C GLY A 116 7.88 -4.00 12.73
N GLY A 117 7.24 -3.10 11.98
CA GLY A 117 6.44 -3.43 10.81
C GLY A 117 7.31 -3.88 9.63
N ALA A 118 6.67 -4.46 8.61
CA ALA A 118 7.34 -4.93 7.41
C ALA A 118 7.07 -4.02 6.22
N PHE A 119 8.11 -3.76 5.43
CA PHE A 119 8.04 -3.10 4.13
C PHE A 119 8.52 -4.08 3.05
N VAL A 120 7.75 -4.25 1.98
CA VAL A 120 8.08 -5.11 0.83
C VAL A 120 7.95 -4.27 -0.44
N ALA A 121 9.00 -4.25 -1.26
CA ALA A 121 9.06 -3.54 -2.54
C ALA A 121 10.11 -4.16 -3.47
#